data_AF-A0A529T6G5-F1
#
_entry.id   AF-A0A529T6G5-F1
#
_cell.length_a   1.000
_cell.length_b   1.000
_cell.length_c   1.000
_cell.angle_alpha   90.00
_cell.angle_beta   90.00
_cell.angle_gamma   90.00
#
_symmetry.space_group_name_H-M   'P 1'
#
loop_
_entity.id
_entity.type
_entity.pdbx_description
1 polymer ?
#
loop_
_entity_poly.entity_id
_entity_poly.type
_entity_poly.pdbx_seq_one_letter_code
_entity_poly.pdbx_strand_id
1 'polypeptide(L)'
;MTKRDIEIKTQDGTAKARLFRPAAPAKAGIILYMDIFGPRPVLDQMAERLAGHGYAVLVPDLFYRYAPYGPFDPKTAFTEAKTKALLLMLSGGT
;
A
#
# COMPACT_ATOMS: atom_id res chain seq x y z
N MET A 1 11.54 -10.85 -12.40
CA MET A 1 10.62 -9.86 -11.79
C MET A 1 11.44 -9.06 -10.79
N THR A 2 11.21 -7.76 -10.67
CA THR A 2 11.92 -6.91 -9.70
C THR A 2 10.92 -6.16 -8.82
N LYS A 3 11.25 -6.02 -7.54
CA LYS A 3 10.59 -5.13 -6.59
C LYS A 3 11.52 -3.95 -6.32
N ARG A 4 10.97 -2.73 -6.30
CA ARG A 4 11.71 -1.51 -5.96
C ARG A 4 10.87 -0.61 -5.07
N ASP A 5 11.46 -0.14 -3.98
CA ASP A 5 10.88 0.94 -3.18
C ASP A 5 11.11 2.27 -3.91
N ILE A 6 10.05 3.06 -4.04
CA ILE A 6 10.07 4.37 -4.69
C ILE A 6 9.37 5.42 -3.83
N GLU A 7 9.67 6.67 -4.12
CA GLU A 7 9.04 7.82 -3.50
C GLU A 7 8.34 8.65 -4.58
N ILE A 8 7.09 9.02 -4.32
CA ILE A 8 6.24 9.80 -5.21
C ILE A 8 6.00 11.15 -4.54
N LYS A 9 6.54 12.22 -5.14
CA LYS A 9 6.25 13.59 -4.69
C LYS A 9 4.80 13.93 -5.00
N THR A 10 4.06 14.34 -3.98
CA THR A 10 2.69 14.84 -4.09
C THR A 10 2.62 16.26 -3.53
N GLN A 11 1.49 16.93 -3.68
CA GLN A 11 1.27 18.27 -3.11
C GLN A 11 1.34 18.27 -1.56
N ASP A 12 0.86 17.20 -0.93
CA ASP A 12 0.74 17.08 0.53
C ASP A 12 1.94 16.37 1.18
N GLY A 13 2.99 16.11 0.41
CA GLY A 13 4.19 15.40 0.87
C GLY A 13 4.62 14.25 -0.03
N THR A 14 5.50 13.40 0.49
CA THR A 14 6.07 12.28 -0.28
C THR A 14 5.38 10.98 0.08
N ALA A 15 4.68 10.37 -0.89
CA ALA A 15 4.09 9.05 -0.73
C ALA A 15 5.13 7.96 -1.05
N LYS A 16 5.39 7.09 -0.08
CA LYS A 16 6.18 5.87 -0.32
C LYS A 16 5.37 4.90 -1.16
N ALA A 17 6.01 4.16 -2.05
CA ALA A 17 5.36 3.13 -2.83
C ALA A 17 6.32 1.98 -3.16
N ARG A 18 5.77 0.83 -3.50
CA ARG A 18 6.50 -0.33 -3.99
C ARG A 18 6.13 -0.59 -5.44
N LEU A 19 7.10 -0.69 -6.32
CA LEU A 19 6.92 -0.95 -7.74
C LEU A 19 7.42 -2.35 -8.08
N PHE A 20 6.55 -3.15 -8.66
CA PHE A 20 6.82 -4.50 -9.15
C PHE A 20 6.83 -4.49 -10.67
N ARG A 21 7.88 -5.03 -11.29
CA ARG A 21 8.00 -5.11 -12.74
C ARG A 21 8.21 -6.55 -13.21
N PRO A 22 7.53 -6.99 -14.28
CA PRO A 22 7.78 -8.28 -14.91
C PRO A 22 9.19 -8.30 -15.53
N ALA A 23 9.69 -9.50 -15.84
CA ALA A 23 10.99 -9.64 -16.50
C ALA A 23 10.98 -9.20 -17.97
N ALA A 24 9.82 -9.35 -18.64
CA ALA A 24 9.56 -8.88 -19.99
C ALA A 24 8.89 -7.49 -19.95
N PRO A 25 8.74 -6.79 -21.09
CA PRO A 25 7.93 -5.58 -21.16
C PRO A 25 6.53 -5.79 -20.59
N ALA A 26 6.08 -4.85 -19.75
CA ALA A 26 4.79 -4.94 -19.08
C ALA A 26 3.64 -4.75 -20.08
N LYS A 27 2.60 -5.59 -19.95
CA LYS A 27 1.38 -5.52 -20.77
C LYS A 27 0.55 -4.27 -20.47
N ALA A 28 0.49 -3.91 -19.18
CA ALA A 28 -0.19 -2.73 -18.66
C ALA A 28 0.32 -2.38 -17.25
N GLY A 29 -0.04 -1.20 -16.76
CA GLY A 29 0.17 -0.78 -15.38
C GLY A 29 -1.06 -1.02 -14.51
N ILE A 30 -0.85 -1.47 -13.27
CA ILE A 30 -1.87 -1.63 -12.23
C ILE A 30 -1.46 -0.80 -11.02
N ILE A 31 -2.40 -0.05 -10.47
CA ILE A 31 -2.25 0.56 -9.14
C ILE A 31 -3.05 -0.29 -8.16
N LEU A 32 -2.36 -0.97 -7.26
CA LEU A 32 -2.96 -1.83 -6.24
C LEU A 32 -3.05 -1.04 -4.93
N TYR A 33 -4.27 -0.63 -4.58
CA TYR A 33 -4.52 0.06 -3.32
C TYR A 33 -4.58 -0.89 -2.13
N MET A 34 -4.03 -0.42 -1.02
CA MET A 34 -4.19 -1.04 0.28
C MET A 34 -5.63 -0.88 0.78
N ASP A 35 -6.05 -1.79 1.65
CA ASP A 35 -7.22 -1.57 2.49
C ASP A 35 -6.84 -0.75 3.74
N ILE A 36 -7.79 -0.65 4.68
CA ILE A 36 -7.66 0.17 5.89
C ILE A 36 -6.48 -0.20 6.80
N PHE A 37 -5.87 -1.38 6.66
CA PHE A 37 -4.74 -1.77 7.50
C PHE A 37 -3.38 -1.27 6.98
N GLY A 38 -3.37 -0.52 5.88
CA GLY A 38 -2.16 0.08 5.34
C GLY A 38 -1.25 -0.89 4.57
N PRO A 39 -0.05 -0.44 4.16
CA PRO A 39 0.90 -1.24 3.39
C PRO A 39 1.46 -2.39 4.22
N ARG A 40 1.25 -3.63 3.77
CA ARG A 40 1.72 -4.84 4.46
C ARG A 40 2.29 -5.90 3.50
N PRO A 41 3.05 -6.91 3.98
CA PRO A 41 3.68 -7.92 3.12
C PRO A 41 2.72 -8.69 2.20
N VAL A 42 1.47 -8.92 2.61
CA VAL A 42 0.49 -9.61 1.73
C VAL A 42 0.18 -8.81 0.46
N LEU A 43 0.22 -7.47 0.49
CA LEU A 43 0.06 -6.66 -0.73
C LEU A 43 1.23 -6.85 -1.70
N ASP A 44 2.44 -7.11 -1.18
CA ASP A 44 3.59 -7.45 -2.04
C ASP A 44 3.35 -8.80 -2.71
N GLN A 45 2.90 -9.81 -1.98
CA GLN A 45 2.59 -11.12 -2.55
C GLN A 45 1.51 -11.03 -3.65
N MET A 46 0.49 -10.20 -3.44
CA MET A 46 -0.54 -9.94 -4.46
C MET A 46 0.04 -9.22 -5.68
N ALA A 47 0.89 -8.20 -5.47
CA ALA A 47 1.55 -7.48 -6.55
C ALA A 47 2.53 -8.35 -7.34
N GLU A 48 3.27 -9.24 -6.66
CA GLU A 48 4.17 -10.22 -7.28
C GLU A 48 3.40 -11.21 -8.15
N ARG A 49 2.24 -11.70 -7.68
CA ARG A 49 1.37 -12.56 -8.50
C ARG A 49 0.91 -11.86 -9.77
N LEU A 50 0.44 -10.61 -9.65
CA LEU A 50 0.04 -9.80 -10.80
C LEU A 50 1.22 -9.52 -11.74
N ALA A 51 2.40 -9.23 -11.20
CA ALA A 51 3.61 -9.05 -12.00
C ALA A 51 4.04 -10.34 -12.71
N GLY A 52 3.84 -11.51 -12.08
CA GLY A 52 4.01 -12.82 -12.70
C GLY A 52 3.11 -13.05 -13.91
N HIS A 53 1.95 -12.39 -13.98
CA HIS A 53 1.05 -12.41 -15.15
C HIS A 53 1.43 -11.40 -16.26
N GLY A 54 2.49 -10.61 -16.05
CA GLY A 54 3.03 -9.67 -17.03
C GLY A 54 2.63 -8.20 -16.83
N TYR A 55 2.13 -7.82 -15.66
CA TYR A 55 1.75 -6.44 -15.34
C TYR A 55 2.83 -5.70 -14.55
N ALA A 56 2.98 -4.39 -14.76
CA ALA A 56 3.72 -3.54 -13.83
C ALA A 56 2.76 -3.09 -12.73
N VAL A 57 3.12 -3.29 -11.46
CA VAL A 57 2.20 -3.05 -10.33
C VAL A 57 2.80 -2.05 -9.37
N LEU A 58 2.07 -0.97 -9.09
CA LEU A 58 2.41 0.04 -8.10
C LEU A 58 1.55 -0.15 -6.86
N VAL A 59 2.17 -0.25 -5.68
CA VAL A 59 1.50 -0.31 -4.39
C VAL A 59 1.85 0.95 -3.60
N PRO A 60 1.07 2.04 -3.71
CA PRO A 60 1.31 3.27 -2.97
C PRO A 60 0.80 3.17 -1.53
N ASP A 61 1.49 3.87 -0.62
CA ASP A 61 0.98 4.17 0.70
C ASP A 61 -0.03 5.32 0.61
N LEU A 62 -1.32 5.04 0.80
CA LEU A 62 -2.37 6.06 0.77
C LEU A 62 -2.49 6.87 2.07
N PHE A 63 -1.89 6.41 3.17
CA PHE A 63 -1.90 7.08 4.47
C PHE A 63 -0.64 7.93 4.70
N TYR A 64 0.17 8.18 3.66
CA TYR A 64 1.42 8.94 3.76
C TYR A 64 1.30 10.31 4.46
N ARG A 65 0.11 10.95 4.38
CA ARG A 65 -0.21 12.23 5.03
C ARG A 65 -0.38 12.14 6.55
N TYR A 66 -0.57 10.93 7.06
CA TYR A 66 -0.83 10.64 8.47
C TYR A 66 0.29 9.83 9.12
N ALA A 67 1.48 9.78 8.49
CA ALA A 67 2.61 9.09 9.06
C ALA A 67 3.13 9.80 10.34
N PRO A 68 3.53 9.05 11.38
CA PRO A 68 3.44 7.59 11.51
C PRO A 68 2.01 7.12 11.84
N TYR A 69 1.60 6.01 11.24
CA TYR A 69 0.33 5.32 11.53
C TYR A 69 0.57 3.81 11.67
N GLY A 70 -0.33 3.12 12.38
CA GLY A 70 -0.23 1.67 12.59
C GLY A 70 1.02 1.24 13.40
N PRO A 71 1.44 -0.04 13.31
CA PRO A 71 0.85 -1.12 12.52
C PRO A 71 -0.55 -1.51 12.99
N PHE A 72 -1.36 -2.08 12.09
CA PHE A 72 -2.67 -2.63 12.41
C PHE A 72 -2.67 -4.14 12.19
N ASP A 73 -2.95 -4.92 13.23
CA ASP A 73 -3.23 -6.35 13.08
C ASP A 73 -4.70 -6.53 12.71
N PRO A 74 -5.02 -7.09 11.53
CA PRO A 74 -6.40 -7.31 11.09
C PRO A 74 -7.26 -8.07 12.11
N LYS A 75 -6.66 -8.90 12.98
CA LYS A 75 -7.38 -9.68 14.00
C LYS A 75 -7.84 -8.86 15.19
N THR A 76 -7.11 -7.80 15.54
CA THR A 76 -7.33 -7.05 16.80
C THR A 76 -7.61 -5.57 16.58
N ALA A 77 -7.40 -5.05 15.36
CA ALA A 77 -7.41 -3.61 15.14
C ALA A 77 -8.75 -2.93 15.45
N PHE A 78 -9.87 -3.67 15.40
CA PHE A 78 -11.20 -3.17 15.75
C PHE A 78 -11.66 -3.49 17.18
N THR A 79 -10.93 -4.33 17.93
CA THR A 79 -11.24 -4.68 19.32
C THR A 79 -10.45 -3.82 20.30
N GLU A 80 -9.21 -3.51 19.95
CA GLU A 80 -8.32 -2.62 20.70
C GLU A 80 -8.75 -1.15 20.52
N ALA A 81 -9.08 -0.46 21.62
CA ALA A 81 -9.68 0.87 21.56
C ALA A 81 -8.78 1.90 20.84
N LYS A 82 -7.46 1.83 21.08
CA LYS A 82 -6.48 2.74 20.47
C LYS A 82 -6.40 2.57 18.96
N THR A 83 -6.26 1.33 18.47
CA THR A 83 -6.16 1.05 17.03
C THR A 83 -7.49 1.30 16.32
N LYS A 84 -8.61 1.01 16.98
CA LYS A 84 -9.94 1.30 16.44
C LYS A 84 -10.13 2.80 16.23
N ALA A 85 -9.78 3.62 17.22
CA ALA A 85 -9.86 5.06 17.12
C ALA A 85 -8.99 5.60 15.98
N LEU A 86 -7.76 5.09 15.83
CA LEU A 86 -6.86 5.49 14.75
C LEU A 86 -7.38 5.07 13.37
N LEU A 87 -7.92 3.85 13.21
CA LEU A 87 -8.53 3.41 11.96
C LEU A 87 -9.74 4.27 11.57
N LEU A 88 -10.61 4.61 12.53
CA LEU A 88 -11.76 5.48 12.28
C LEU A 88 -11.31 6.87 11.81
N MET A 89 -10.29 7.45 12.45
CA MET A 89 -9.69 8.73 12.03
C MET A 89 -9.18 8.66 10.58
N LEU A 90 -8.46 7.59 10.23
CA LEU A 90 -7.92 7.39 8.87
C LEU A 90 -9.02 7.15 7.82
N SER A 91 -10.17 6.58 8.22
CA SER A 91 -11.31 6.32 7.33
C SER A 91 -12.21 7.53 7.08
N GLY A 92 -12.26 8.47 8.04
CA GLY A 92 -13.16 9.63 8.02
C GLY A 92 -12.53 10.93 7.52
N GLY A 93 -11.27 10.91 7.11
CA GLY A 93 -10.56 12.08 6.60
C GLY A 93 -10.87 12.37 5.13
N THR A 94 -12.00 13.03 4.88
CA THR A 94 -12.23 13.88 3.69
C THR A 94 -12.56 15.29 4.13
#